data_AF-A0A352L0A6-F1
#
_entry.id   AF-A0A352L0A6-F1
#
_cell.length_a   1.000
_cell.length_b   1.000
_cell.length_c   1.000
_cell.angle_alpha   90.00
_cell.angle_beta   90.00
_cell.angle_gamma   90.00
#
_symmetry.space_group_name_H-M   'P 1'
#
loop_
_entity.id
_entity.type
_entity.pdbx_description
1 polymer ?
#
loop_
_entity_poly.entity_id
_entity_poly.type
_entity_poly.pdbx_seq_one_letter_code
_entity_poly.pdbx_strand_id
1 'polypeptide(L)'
;MSVPAPAAAPNAQRLLWAGFMAILAAGVGFSIRGGILGQWAEQYGFTMTELGQITGGGLTGFGIIILLSSFLADTLGYGRLMFLAFATHFVSAVLTLAAGAAFA
;
A
#
# COMPACT_ATOMS: atom_id res chain seq x y z
N MET A 1 24.73 -32.83 -21.46
CA MET A 1 24.01 -31.81 -22.26
C MET A 1 23.58 -30.71 -21.30
N SER A 2 24.19 -29.53 -21.35
CA SER A 2 23.83 -28.39 -20.50
C SER A 2 22.72 -27.60 -21.18
N VAL A 3 21.56 -27.49 -20.55
CA VAL A 3 20.49 -26.59 -21.00
C VAL A 3 20.99 -25.15 -20.79
N PRO A 4 21.07 -24.31 -21.84
CA PRO A 4 21.46 -22.92 -21.68
C PRO A 4 20.43 -22.20 -20.81
N ALA A 5 20.92 -21.34 -19.90
CA ALA A 5 20.04 -20.55 -19.05
C ALA A 5 19.10 -19.69 -19.92
N PRO A 6 17.80 -19.61 -19.56
CA PRO A 6 16.86 -18.78 -20.30
C PRO A 6 17.36 -17.33 -20.32
N ALA A 7 17.29 -16.70 -21.50
CA ALA A 7 17.61 -15.29 -21.63
C ALA A 7 16.69 -14.45 -20.73
N ALA A 8 17.25 -13.44 -20.06
CA ALA A 8 16.49 -12.55 -19.19
C ALA A 8 15.32 -11.92 -19.96
N ALA A 9 14.14 -11.87 -19.34
CA ALA A 9 12.97 -11.24 -19.94
C ALA A 9 13.26 -9.77 -20.30
N PRO A 10 12.66 -9.23 -21.39
CA PRO A 10 12.81 -7.83 -21.73
C PRO A 10 12.47 -6.92 -20.53
N ASN A 11 13.31 -5.94 -20.24
CA ASN A 11 13.17 -5.01 -19.11
C ASN A 11 13.31 -5.63 -17.69
N ALA A 12 13.89 -6.82 -17.53
CA ALA A 12 14.04 -7.50 -16.23
C ALA A 12 14.54 -6.59 -15.09
N GLN A 13 15.56 -5.76 -15.33
CA GLN A 13 16.10 -4.84 -14.32
C GLN A 13 15.08 -3.76 -13.89
N ARG A 14 14.29 -3.23 -14.84
CA ARG A 14 13.25 -2.23 -14.52
C ARG A 14 12.12 -2.85 -13.70
N LEU A 15 11.72 -4.07 -14.04
CA LEU A 15 10.68 -4.80 -13.31
C LEU A 15 11.13 -5.16 -11.89
N LEU A 16 12.39 -5.55 -11.73
CA LEU A 16 12.98 -5.81 -10.42
C LEU A 16 12.93 -4.57 -9.53
N TRP A 17 13.37 -3.42 -10.05
CA TRP A 17 13.30 -2.14 -9.31
C TRP A 17 11.86 -1.72 -9.00
N ALA A 18 10.93 -1.92 -9.93
CA ALA A 18 9.51 -1.65 -9.68
C ALA A 18 8.97 -2.50 -8.52
N GLY A 19 9.34 -3.78 -8.46
CA GLY A 19 8.99 -4.67 -7.35
C GLY A 19 9.56 -4.22 -6.01
N PHE A 20 10.86 -3.87 -5.97
CA PHE A 20 11.48 -3.32 -4.75
C PHE A 20 10.77 -2.05 -4.27
N MET A 21 10.47 -1.13 -5.18
CA MET A 21 9.79 0.12 -4.84
C MET A 21 8.36 -0.12 -4.37
N ALA A 22 7.66 -1.10 -4.94
CA ALA A 22 6.31 -1.47 -4.51
C ALA A 22 6.30 -2.00 -3.07
N ILE A 23 7.22 -2.91 -2.72
CA ILE A 23 7.34 -3.46 -1.37
C ILE A 23 7.78 -2.39 -0.38
N LEU A 24 8.73 -1.53 -0.76
CA LEU A 24 9.16 -0.39 0.06
C LEU A 24 7.99 0.55 0.35
N ALA A 25 7.24 0.97 -0.67
CA ALA A 25 6.10 1.87 -0.52
C ALA A 25 5.03 1.28 0.41
N ALA A 26 4.71 -0.01 0.24
CA ALA A 26 3.77 -0.71 1.11
C ALA A 26 4.28 -0.74 2.57
N GLY A 27 5.54 -1.12 2.78
CA GLY A 27 6.15 -1.18 4.12
C GLY A 27 6.15 0.17 4.84
N VAL A 28 6.60 1.23 4.15
CA VAL A 28 6.60 2.59 4.69
C VAL A 28 5.18 3.07 5.00
N GLY A 29 4.21 2.79 4.12
CA GLY A 29 2.80 3.11 4.35
C GLY A 29 2.25 2.48 5.64
N PHE A 30 2.54 1.20 5.88
CA PHE A 30 2.17 0.51 7.12
C PHE A 30 2.86 1.11 8.34
N SER A 31 4.15 1.44 8.27
CA SER A 31 4.89 2.05 9.38
C SER A 31 4.32 3.42 9.77
N ILE A 32 4.01 4.27 8.79
CA ILE A 32 3.41 5.60 9.04
C ILE A 32 2.02 5.45 9.66
N ARG A 33 1.17 4.58 9.11
CA ARG A 33 -0.18 4.31 9.63
C ARG A 33 -0.17 3.75 11.04
N GLY A 34 0.76 2.87 11.37
CA GLY A 34 0.91 2.34 12.73
C GLY A 34 1.43 3.40 13.71
N GLY A 35 2.39 4.21 13.27
CA GLY A 35 3.06 5.21 14.13
C GLY A 35 2.15 6.37 14.58
N ILE A 36 1.15 6.75 13.77
CA ILE A 36 0.28 7.91 14.08
C ILE A 36 -0.81 7.61 15.11
N LEU A 37 -1.13 6.33 15.37
CA LEU A 37 -2.27 5.96 16.22
C LEU A 37 -2.15 6.49 17.65
N GLY A 38 -0.94 6.49 18.22
CA GLY A 38 -0.70 7.06 19.55
C GLY A 38 -1.00 8.55 19.61
N GLN A 39 -0.57 9.30 18.58
CA GLN A 39 -0.86 10.73 18.47
C GLN A 39 -2.37 10.99 18.31
N TRP A 40 -3.07 10.15 17.54
CA TRP A 40 -4.52 10.26 17.40
C TRP A 40 -5.27 9.90 18.69
N ALA A 41 -4.74 8.98 19.50
CA ALA A 41 -5.26 8.69 20.84
C ALA A 41 -5.22 9.94 21.72
N GLU A 42 -4.06 10.61 21.76
CA GLU A 42 -3.85 11.82 22.55
C GLU A 42 -4.65 13.02 22.02
N GLN A 43 -4.66 13.22 20.70
CA GLN A 43 -5.26 14.39 20.06
C GLN A 43 -6.79 14.34 20.02
N TYR A 44 -7.36 13.17 19.72
CA TYR A 44 -8.81 13.02 19.52
C TYR A 44 -9.50 12.25 20.65
N GLY A 45 -8.76 11.75 21.64
CA GLY A 45 -9.31 11.01 22.77
C GLY A 45 -9.79 9.60 22.43
N PHE A 46 -9.32 9.02 21.32
CA PHE A 46 -9.73 7.67 20.91
C PHE A 46 -9.29 6.61 21.91
N THR A 47 -10.21 5.69 22.19
CA THR A 47 -9.94 4.47 22.95
C THR A 47 -9.13 3.46 22.12
N MET A 48 -8.48 2.51 22.79
CA MET A 48 -7.75 1.42 22.10
C MET A 48 -8.65 0.59 21.18
N THR A 49 -9.94 0.46 21.52
CA THR A 49 -10.93 -0.23 20.67
C THR A 49 -11.19 0.54 19.39
N GLU A 50 -11.36 1.85 19.44
CA GLU A 50 -11.59 2.70 18.26
C GLU A 50 -10.34 2.76 17.36
N LEU A 51 -9.14 2.88 17.94
CA LEU A 51 -7.89 2.77 17.19
C LEU A 51 -7.73 1.39 16.53
N GLY A 52 -8.15 0.34 17.23
CA GLY A 52 -8.23 -1.02 16.70
C GLY A 52 -9.20 -1.12 15.52
N GLN A 53 -10.34 -0.46 15.58
CA GLN A 53 -11.31 -0.41 14.47
C GLN A 53 -10.75 0.36 13.26
N ILE A 54 -10.09 1.51 13.48
CA ILE A 54 -9.43 2.30 12.42
C ILE A 54 -8.37 1.46 11.71
N THR A 55 -7.50 0.81 12.49
CA THR A 55 -6.41 -0.02 11.95
C THR A 55 -6.95 -1.28 11.30
N GLY A 56 -7.91 -1.94 11.95
CA GLY A 56 -8.59 -3.14 11.47
C GLY A 56 -9.27 -2.91 10.13
N GLY A 57 -9.97 -1.78 9.95
CA GLY A 57 -10.56 -1.41 8.66
C GLY A 57 -9.53 -1.32 7.53
N GLY A 58 -8.35 -0.77 7.82
CA GLY A 58 -7.22 -0.75 6.87
C GLY A 58 -6.71 -2.15 6.51
N LEU A 59 -6.54 -3.02 7.50
CA LEU A 59 -6.10 -4.41 7.30
C LEU A 59 -7.12 -5.26 6.55
N THR A 60 -8.41 -5.07 6.79
CA THR A 60 -9.47 -5.75 6.05
C THR A 60 -9.44 -5.38 4.57
N GLY A 61 -9.34 -4.08 4.24
CA GLY A 61 -9.19 -3.62 2.86
C GLY A 61 -7.94 -4.18 2.17
N PHE A 62 -6.83 -4.24 2.90
CA PHE A 62 -5.59 -4.87 2.44
C PHE A 62 -5.75 -6.36 2.12
N GLY A 63 -6.43 -7.12 2.99
CA GLY A 63 -6.74 -8.52 2.75
C GLY A 63 -7.59 -8.73 1.49
N ILE A 64 -8.62 -7.91 1.30
CA ILE A 64 -9.49 -7.97 0.11
C ILE A 64 -8.68 -7.72 -1.16
N ILE A 65 -7.86 -6.66 -1.20
CA ILE A 65 -7.14 -6.31 -2.43
C ILE A 65 -6.06 -7.32 -2.78
N ILE A 66 -5.38 -7.93 -1.80
CA ILE A 66 -4.40 -9.00 -2.08
C ILE A 66 -5.07 -10.16 -2.82
N LEU A 67 -6.24 -10.61 -2.35
CA LEU A 67 -6.95 -11.73 -2.94
C LEU A 67 -7.45 -11.43 -4.36
N LEU A 68 -7.85 -10.19 -4.64
CA LEU A 68 -8.40 -9.78 -5.94
C LEU A 68 -7.32 -9.24 -6.91
N SER A 69 -6.12 -8.95 -6.43
CA SER A 69 -5.08 -8.26 -7.19
C SER A 69 -4.62 -9.03 -8.43
N SER A 70 -4.59 -10.36 -8.39
CA SER A 70 -4.22 -11.21 -9.54
C SER A 70 -5.19 -11.02 -10.71
N PHE A 71 -6.49 -11.07 -10.43
CA PHE A 71 -7.53 -10.83 -11.42
C PHE A 71 -7.47 -9.40 -12.00
N LEU A 72 -7.20 -8.41 -11.15
CA LEU A 72 -6.99 -7.02 -11.59
C LEU A 72 -5.74 -6.88 -12.48
N ALA A 73 -4.67 -7.62 -12.20
CA ALA A 73 -3.44 -7.58 -12.99
C ALA A 73 -3.64 -8.19 -14.38
N ASP A 74 -4.37 -9.30 -14.46
CA ASP A 74 -4.68 -9.98 -15.71
C ASP A 74 -5.56 -9.12 -16.64
N THR A 75 -6.43 -8.30 -16.07
CA THR A 75 -7.39 -7.46 -16.83
C THR A 75 -6.85 -6.07 -17.17
N LEU A 76 -6.18 -5.40 -16.22
CA LEU A 76 -5.74 -4.00 -16.37
C LEU A 76 -4.28 -3.87 -16.82
N GLY A 77 -3.46 -4.87 -16.54
CA GLY A 77 -2.02 -4.89 -16.76
C GLY A 77 -1.21 -4.16 -15.69
N TYR A 78 0.03 -4.60 -15.49
CA TYR A 78 0.92 -4.10 -14.42
C TYR A 78 1.20 -2.60 -14.48
N GLY A 79 1.38 -2.01 -15.67
CA GLY A 79 1.70 -0.58 -15.79
C GLY A 79 0.61 0.34 -15.21
N ARG A 80 -0.66 0.02 -15.50
CA ARG A 80 -1.81 0.78 -14.96
C ARG A 80 -1.98 0.54 -13.47
N LEU A 81 -1.79 -0.70 -13.02
CA LEU A 81 -1.84 -1.02 -11.59
C LEU A 81 -0.78 -0.26 -10.78
N MET A 82 0.44 -0.13 -11.31
CA MET A 82 1.50 0.63 -10.64
C MET A 82 1.11 2.11 -10.46
N PHE A 83 0.50 2.72 -11.48
CA PHE A 83 -0.01 4.09 -11.36
C PHE A 83 -1.16 4.20 -10.34
N LEU A 84 -2.12 3.26 -10.36
CA LEU A 84 -3.22 3.23 -9.40
C LEU A 84 -2.71 3.03 -7.96
N ALA A 85 -1.71 2.17 -7.75
CA ALA A 85 -1.09 1.96 -6.46
C ALA A 85 -0.44 3.26 -5.94
N PHE A 86 0.29 3.97 -6.80
CA PHE A 86 0.85 5.29 -6.47
C PHE A 86 -0.25 6.30 -6.13
N ALA A 87 -1.29 6.43 -6.98
CA ALA A 87 -2.37 7.39 -6.77
C ALA A 87 -3.12 7.13 -5.45
N THR A 88 -3.41 5.88 -5.14
CA THR A 88 -4.09 5.51 -3.89
C THR A 88 -3.21 5.72 -2.64
N HIS A 89 -1.89 5.49 -2.74
CA HIS A 89 -0.96 5.86 -1.65
C HIS A 89 -0.90 7.37 -1.46
N PHE A 90 -0.83 8.13 -2.55
CA PHE A 90 -0.80 9.58 -2.50
C PHE A 90 -2.09 10.16 -1.88
N VAL A 91 -3.25 9.70 -2.33
CA VAL A 91 -4.55 10.07 -1.73
C VAL A 91 -4.60 9.69 -0.26
N SER A 92 -4.14 8.49 0.11
CA SER A 92 -4.06 8.07 1.51
C SER A 92 -3.23 9.04 2.36
N ALA A 93 -2.04 9.42 1.88
CA ALA A 93 -1.19 10.39 2.58
C ALA A 93 -1.85 11.76 2.72
N VAL A 94 -2.48 12.28 1.66
CA VAL A 94 -3.22 13.54 1.69
C VAL A 94 -4.35 13.48 2.71
N LEU A 95 -5.14 12.41 2.72
CA LEU A 95 -6.24 12.24 3.68
C LEU A 95 -5.75 12.13 5.12
N THR A 96 -4.64 11.41 5.36
CA THR A 96 -4.04 11.31 6.69
C THR A 96 -3.57 12.67 7.21
N LEU A 97 -2.95 13.49 6.36
CA LEU A 97 -2.50 14.84 6.73
C LEU A 97 -3.67 15.82 6.88
N ALA A 98 -4.72 15.69 6.06
CA ALA A 98 -5.89 16.55 6.10
C ALA A 98 -6.88 16.19 7.23
N ALA A 99 -6.69 15.06 7.92
CA ALA A 99 -7.61 14.59 8.96
C ALA A 99 -7.91 15.66 10.02
N GLY A 100 -6.89 16.38 10.49
CA GLY A 100 -7.08 17.46 11.48
C GLY A 100 -7.95 18.62 10.97
N ALA A 101 -7.84 18.98 9.68
CA ALA A 101 -8.65 20.05 9.09
C ALA A 101 -10.13 19.65 8.93
N ALA A 102 -10.44 18.35 8.86
CA ALA A 102 -11.81 17.86 8.79
C ALA A 102 -12.55 17.91 10.15
N PHE A 103 -11.80 18.02 11.26
CA PHE A 103 -12.34 18.07 12.62
C PHE A 103 -12.02 19.38 13.35
N ALA A 104 -11.55 20.40 12.62
CA ALA A 104 -11.25 21.75 13.12
C ALA A 104 -12.51 22.63 13.16
#